data_AF-A0A7C3WG26-F1
#
_entry.id   AF-A0A7C3WG26-F1
#
_cell.length_a   1.000
_cell.length_b   1.000
_cell.length_c   1.000
_cell.angle_alpha   90.00
_cell.angle_beta   90.00
_cell.angle_gamma   90.00
#
_symmetry.space_group_name_H-M   'P 1'
#
loop_
_entity.id
_entity.type
_entity.pdbx_description
1 polymer ?
#
loop_
_entity_poly.entity_id
_entity_poly.type
_entity_poly.pdbx_seq_one_letter_code
_entity_poly.pdbx_strand_id
1 'polypeptide(L)' 'MHKRGAGVLLHVTSLPSPFGVGDMGPGARNFLDFLAKAGQSCWQILPLTPTSSFIGDSPYSS' A
#
# COMPACT_ATOMS: atom_id res chain seq x y z
N MET A 1 21.48 -16.53 -9.10
CA MET A 1 20.73 -15.85 -10.19
C MET A 1 19.71 -14.93 -9.54
N HIS A 2 19.67 -13.64 -9.89
CA HIS A 2 18.64 -12.74 -9.37
C HIS A 2 17.33 -12.96 -10.14
N LYS A 3 16.24 -13.29 -9.42
CA LYS A 3 14.91 -13.43 -10.02
C LYS A 3 14.45 -12.05 -10.47
N ARG A 4 14.18 -11.88 -11.77
CA ARG A 4 13.59 -10.64 -12.30
C ARG A 4 12.15 -10.51 -11.79
N GLY A 5 11.76 -9.30 -11.40
CA GLY A 5 10.43 -9.00 -10.90
C GLY A 5 10.06 -7.56 -11.21
N ALA A 6 8.76 -7.28 -11.13
CA ALA A 6 8.18 -5.95 -11.25
C ALA A 6 7.16 -5.76 -10.12
N GLY A 7 6.81 -4.52 -9.82
CA GLY A 7 5.87 -4.22 -8.76
C GLY A 7 5.31 -2.81 -8.84
N VAL A 8 4.38 -2.53 -7.94
CA VAL A 8 3.74 -1.22 -7.80
C VAL A 8 4.07 -0.64 -6.42
N LEU A 9 4.37 0.66 -6.38
CA LEU A 9 4.39 1.45 -5.16
C LEU A 9 3.01 2.09 -4.96
N LEU A 10 2.31 1.68 -3.90
CA LEU A 10 1.02 2.25 -3.52
C LEU A 10 0.87 2.13 -2.01
N HIS A 11 0.70 3.23 -1.29
CA HIS A 11 0.49 3.13 0.16
C HIS A 11 -0.90 2.59 0.50
N VAL A 12 -1.03 1.93 1.66
CA VAL A 12 -2.31 1.34 2.11
C VAL A 12 -3.40 2.40 2.20
N THR A 13 -3.06 3.61 2.68
CA THR A 13 -4.01 4.72 2.81
C THR A 13 -4.60 5.20 1.49
N SER A 14 -3.95 4.91 0.36
CA SER A 14 -4.42 5.26 -0.99
C SER A 14 -5.37 4.23 -1.60
N LEU A 15 -5.61 3.11 -0.92
CA LEU A 15 -6.56 2.10 -1.39
C LEU A 15 -8.01 2.62 -1.27
N PRO A 16 -8.90 2.21 -2.18
CA PRO A 16 -10.31 2.51 -2.05
C PRO A 16 -10.89 1.80 -0.82
N SER A 17 -11.51 2.56 0.07
CA SER A 17 -12.22 2.07 1.25
C SER A 17 -13.46 2.93 1.52
N PRO A 18 -14.55 2.35 2.06
CA PRO A 18 -15.75 3.12 2.41
C PRO A 18 -15.58 4.01 3.64
N PHE A 19 -14.46 3.96 4.35
CA PHE A 19 -14.27 4.64 5.64
C PHE A 19 -13.34 5.87 5.57
N GLY A 20 -13.12 6.43 4.38
CA GLY A 20 -12.39 7.69 4.16
C GLY A 20 -10.87 7.56 4.04
N VAL A 21 -10.29 6.42 4.44
CA VAL A 21 -8.87 6.09 4.25
C VAL A 21 -8.74 4.62 3.90
N GLY A 22 -7.80 4.28 3.02
CA GLY A 22 -7.51 2.89 2.68
C GLY A 22 -7.02 2.09 3.89
N ASP A 23 -7.40 0.81 3.92
CA ASP A 23 -7.17 -0.10 5.04
C ASP A 23 -6.73 -1.49 4.54
N MET A 24 -6.48 -2.41 5.48
CA MET A 24 -6.10 -3.80 5.18
C MET A 24 -7.30 -4.73 4.96
N GLY A 25 -8.43 -4.19 4.50
CA GLY A 25 -9.67 -4.91 4.25
C GLY A 25 -9.82 -5.41 2.79
N PRO A 26 -11.07 -5.50 2.28
CA PRO A 26 -11.35 -6.01 0.93
C PRO A 26 -10.65 -5.26 -0.19
N GLY A 27 -10.46 -3.94 -0.06
CA GLY A 27 -9.75 -3.11 -1.05
C GLY A 27 -8.31 -3.56 -1.27
N ALA A 28 -7.59 -3.89 -0.19
CA ALA A 28 -6.23 -4.41 -0.27
C ALA A 28 -6.18 -5.78 -0.96
N ARG A 29 -7.15 -6.66 -0.67
CA ARG A 29 -7.21 -7.99 -1.29
C ARG A 29 -7.53 -7.92 -2.78
N ASN A 30 -8.45 -7.04 -3.18
CA ASN A 30 -8.73 -6.76 -4.58
C ASN A 30 -7.51 -6.20 -5.31
N PHE A 31 -6.71 -5.35 -4.65
CA PHE A 31 -5.48 -4.83 -5.21
C PHE A 31 -4.41 -5.92 -5.39
N LEU A 32 -4.27 -6.85 -4.43
CA LEU A 32 -3.41 -8.03 -4.57
C LEU A 32 -3.84 -8.92 -5.74
N ASP A 33 -5.15 -9.15 -5.90
CA ASP A 33 -5.67 -9.92 -7.04
C ASP A 33 -5.38 -9.22 -8.37
N PHE A 34 -5.45 -7.90 -8.42
CA PHE A 34 -5.04 -7.09 -9.57
C PHE A 34 -3.55 -7.26 -9.86
N LEU A 35 -2.68 -7.14 -8.86
CA LEU A 35 -1.23 -7.32 -9.01
C LEU A 35 -0.88 -8.71 -9.52
N ALA A 36 -1.51 -9.74 -8.96
CA ALA A 36 -1.33 -11.13 -9.39
C ALA A 36 -1.74 -11.33 -10.85
N LYS A 37 -2.92 -10.82 -11.25
CA LYS A 37 -3.39 -10.86 -12.65
C LYS A 37 -2.48 -10.09 -13.61
N ALA A 38 -1.87 -9.00 -13.14
CA ALA A 38 -0.93 -8.19 -13.91
C ALA A 38 0.51 -8.73 -13.90
N GLY A 39 0.76 -9.90 -13.30
CA GLY A 39 2.08 -10.53 -13.22
C GLY A 39 3.09 -9.76 -12.34
N GLN A 40 2.61 -8.85 -11.48
CA GLN A 40 3.45 -8.12 -10.55
C GLN A 40 3.84 -9.04 -9.39
N SER A 41 5.12 -9.02 -9.02
CA SER A 41 5.68 -9.87 -7.97
C SER A 41 5.96 -9.13 -6.67
N CYS A 42 5.87 -7.80 -6.68
CA CYS A 42 6.16 -6.95 -5.53
C CYS A 42 5.08 -5.89 -5.34
N TRP A 43 4.76 -5.58 -4.09
CA TRP A 43 4.01 -4.40 -3.69
C TRP A 43 4.84 -3.63 -2.66
N GLN A 44 5.26 -2.43 -3.01
CA GLN A 44 6.00 -1.55 -2.10
C GLN A 44 5.03 -0.59 -1.41
N ILE A 45 5.24 -0.38 -0.11
CA ILE A 45 4.50 0.57 0.73
C ILE A 45 5.48 1.48 1.48
N LEU A 46 4.97 2.62 1.94
CA LEU A 46 5.62 3.52 2.90
C LEU A 46 5.56 2.91 4.34
N PRO A 47 6.24 3.49 5.34
CA PRO A 47 6.18 2.96 6.70
C PRO A 47 4.76 2.96 7.29
N LEU A 48 4.47 1.94 8.09
CA LEU A 48 3.17 1.74 8.76
C LEU A 48 3.14 2.23 10.21
N THR A 49 4.11 3.06 10.59
CA THR A 49 4.16 3.62 11.94
C THR A 49 3.03 4.66 12.12
N PRO A 50 2.55 4.87 13.37
CA PRO A 50 1.50 5.85 13.62
C PRO A 50 1.91 7.25 13.14
N THR A 51 1.04 7.92 12.40
CA THR A 51 1.25 9.32 12.00
C THR A 51 0.57 10.27 12.97
N SER A 52 0.89 11.56 12.86
CA SER A 52 0.27 12.60 13.66
C SER A 52 -0.04 13.83 12.80
N SER A 53 -1.22 14.41 13.02
CA SER A 53 -1.66 15.63 12.36
C SER A 53 -0.79 16.83 12.74
N PHE A 54 -0.13 16.81 13.90
CA PHE A 54 0.79 17.88 14.33
C PHE A 54 2.05 18.00 13.45
N ILE A 55 2.37 16.95 12.70
CA ILE A 55 3.56 16.82 11.84
C ILE A 55 3.18 16.51 10.38
N GLY A 56 1.93 16.80 10.00
CA GLY A 56 1.46 16.73 8.62
C GLY A 56 1.22 15.30 8.10
N ASP A 57 0.88 14.36 8.98
CA ASP A 57 0.51 12.99 8.63
C ASP A 57 1.58 12.23 7.83
N SER A 58 2.85 12.62 8.00
CA SER A 58 3.98 11.99 7.33
C SER A 58 4.22 10.58 7.86
N PRO A 59 4.25 9.53 7.00
CA PRO A 59 4.59 8.18 7.42
C PRO A 59 6.07 8.03 7.81
N TYR A 60 6.89 9.08 7.66
CA TYR A 60 8.30 9.09 8.04
C TYR A 60 8.55 9.82 9.37
N SER A 61 7.50 10.30 10.02
CA SER A 61 7.60 11.05 11.27
C SER A 61 6.54 10.54 12.25
N SER A 62 6.98 9.78 13.26
CA SER A 62 6.14 9.10 14.26
C SER A 62 6.61 9.38 15.68
#